data_AF-A0A6H1NJC9-F1
#
_entry.id   AF-A0A6H1NJC9-F1
#
_cell.length_a   1.000
_cell.length_b   1.000
_cell.length_c   1.000
_cell.angle_alpha   90.00
_cell.angle_beta   90.00
_cell.angle_gamma   90.00
#
_symmetry.space_group_name_H-M   'P 1'
#
loop_
_entity.id
_entity.type
_entity.pdbx_description
1 polymer ?
#
loop_
_entity_poly.entity_id
_entity_poly.type
_entity_poly.pdbx_seq_one_letter_code
_entity_poly.pdbx_strand_id
1 'polypeptide(L)'
;MPANLFGICFGLAGLAQIWTTVHELGETAQWPSVALWLVTAAVWLVTVFAYAQRMVARHALRAELAHGVQGPFVSLAAIVPMLLGVALAGYQRPLGEGVFVAGLILTVGFGSWITAQWIMNDMRLDQWHPGYALPTVTGGLLAATASASLGHRTLSYVMFGYGVLCWVLVGSILLLRLVTQFKRCPTRCCRPWPLSLLRLSSPAMPGSRSTAATLMFLLLAWRDTPCSWCSSSSR
;
A
#
# COMPACT_ATOMS: atom_id res chain seq x y z
N MET A 1 1.55 -18.70 0.07
CA MET A 1 0.79 -17.93 -0.94
C MET A 1 1.61 -16.71 -1.30
N PRO A 2 1.59 -16.22 -2.55
CA PRO A 2 2.36 -15.03 -2.92
C PRO A 2 1.87 -13.80 -2.14
N ALA A 3 2.79 -12.98 -1.63
CA ALA A 3 2.45 -11.76 -0.87
C ALA A 3 1.61 -10.76 -1.69
N ASN A 4 1.59 -10.89 -3.02
CA ASN A 4 0.77 -10.07 -3.92
C ASN A 4 -0.75 -10.17 -3.68
N LEU A 5 -1.23 -11.24 -3.05
CA LEU A 5 -2.66 -11.39 -2.68
C LEU A 5 -3.14 -10.27 -1.75
N PHE A 6 -2.27 -9.71 -0.91
CA PHE A 6 -2.63 -8.57 -0.06
C PHE A 6 -2.94 -7.30 -0.86
N GLY A 7 -2.42 -7.18 -2.10
CA GLY A 7 -2.77 -6.10 -3.01
C GLY A 7 -4.25 -6.10 -3.42
N ILE A 8 -4.88 -7.29 -3.47
CA ILE A 8 -6.32 -7.41 -3.72
C ILE A 8 -7.11 -6.85 -2.53
N CYS A 9 -6.74 -7.24 -1.31
CA CYS A 9 -7.36 -6.73 -0.07
C CYS A 9 -7.26 -5.20 0.00
N PHE A 10 -6.06 -4.67 -0.26
CA PHE A 10 -5.83 -3.23 -0.26
C PHE A 10 -6.65 -2.50 -1.33
N GLY A 11 -6.81 -3.09 -2.52
CA GLY A 11 -7.66 -2.55 -3.57
C GLY A 11 -9.14 -2.50 -3.19
N LEU A 12 -9.65 -3.57 -2.57
CA LEU A 12 -11.03 -3.63 -2.06
C LEU A 12 -11.25 -2.60 -0.95
N ALA A 13 -10.28 -2.44 -0.04
CA ALA A 13 -10.32 -1.41 1.00
C ALA A 13 -10.41 0.00 0.40
N GLY A 14 -9.62 0.29 -0.66
CA GLY A 14 -9.70 1.57 -1.37
C GLY A 14 -11.07 1.81 -2.01
N LEU A 15 -11.65 0.79 -2.64
CA LEU A 15 -12.99 0.88 -3.21
C LEU A 15 -14.07 1.12 -2.14
N ALA A 16 -13.98 0.40 -1.01
CA ALA A 16 -14.87 0.58 0.13
C ALA A 16 -14.78 2.01 0.69
N GLN A 17 -13.56 2.55 0.77
CA GLN A 17 -13.35 3.93 1.22
C GLN A 17 -14.00 4.95 0.29
N ILE A 18 -13.79 4.84 -1.03
CA ILE A 18 -14.43 5.75 -2.00
C ILE A 18 -15.95 5.73 -1.82
N TRP A 19 -16.54 4.55 -1.71
CA TRP A 19 -17.98 4.42 -1.55
C TRP A 19 -18.49 5.00 -0.22
N THR A 20 -17.68 4.91 0.83
CA THR A 20 -17.95 5.53 2.13
C THR A 20 -17.97 7.05 1.99
N THR A 21 -16.96 7.64 1.34
CA THR A 21 -16.90 9.08 1.11
C THR A 21 -18.06 9.59 0.24
N VAL A 22 -18.44 8.85 -0.81
CA VAL A 22 -19.58 9.20 -1.67
C VAL A 22 -20.90 9.15 -0.88
N HIS A 23 -21.04 8.18 0.03
CA HIS A 23 -22.20 8.11 0.91
C HIS A 23 -22.26 9.29 1.89
N GLU A 24 -21.13 9.67 2.50
CA GLU A 24 -21.03 10.83 3.42
C GLU A 24 -21.38 12.17 2.73
N LEU A 25 -21.19 12.26 1.41
CA LEU A 25 -21.58 13.42 0.60
C LEU A 25 -23.09 13.45 0.29
N GLY A 26 -23.86 12.44 0.71
CA GLY A 26 -25.32 12.38 0.55
C GLY A 26 -25.79 11.83 -0.80
N GLU A 27 -24.87 11.30 -1.62
CA GLU A 27 -25.15 10.94 -3.02
C GLU A 27 -25.72 9.52 -3.20
N THR A 28 -25.58 8.63 -2.21
CA THR A 28 -25.91 7.19 -2.37
C THR A 28 -26.36 6.53 -1.06
N ALA A 29 -26.90 5.31 -1.15
CA ALA A 29 -27.24 4.49 0.02
C ALA A 29 -26.00 3.85 0.67
N GLN A 30 -26.05 3.62 1.98
CA GLN A 30 -24.93 3.09 2.78
C GLN A 30 -24.54 1.63 2.51
N TRP A 31 -25.49 0.82 2.02
CA TRP A 31 -25.34 -0.64 1.96
C TRP A 31 -24.12 -1.15 1.16
N PRO A 32 -23.69 -0.53 0.02
CA PRO A 32 -22.56 -1.04 -0.73
C PRO A 32 -21.22 -0.78 -0.02
N SER A 33 -21.10 0.34 0.71
CA SER A 33 -19.90 0.61 1.53
C SER A 33 -19.72 -0.48 2.58
N VAL A 34 -20.78 -0.79 3.33
CA VAL A 34 -20.74 -1.81 4.38
C VAL A 34 -20.42 -3.18 3.80
N ALA A 35 -21.04 -3.55 2.68
CA ALA A 35 -20.76 -4.82 2.01
C ALA A 35 -19.29 -4.92 1.56
N LEU A 36 -18.73 -3.86 0.98
CA LEU A 36 -17.33 -3.82 0.54
C LEU A 36 -16.35 -3.92 1.71
N TRP A 37 -16.64 -3.26 2.83
CA TRP A 37 -15.83 -3.39 4.04
C TRP A 37 -15.87 -4.80 4.63
N LEU A 38 -17.04 -5.44 4.66
CA LEU A 38 -17.18 -6.83 5.13
C LEU A 38 -16.42 -7.81 4.23
N VAL A 39 -16.53 -7.66 2.90
CA VAL A 39 -15.78 -8.48 1.94
C VAL A 39 -14.27 -8.26 2.12
N THR A 40 -13.84 -7.00 2.27
CA THR A 40 -12.43 -6.66 2.52
C THR A 40 -11.92 -7.33 3.80
N ALA A 41 -12.69 -7.26 4.89
CA ALA A 41 -12.35 -7.88 6.17
C ALA A 41 -12.25 -9.41 6.04
N ALA A 42 -13.21 -10.05 5.38
CA ALA A 42 -13.22 -11.50 5.18
C ALA A 42 -12.02 -11.97 4.35
N VAL A 43 -11.74 -11.32 3.21
CA VAL A 43 -10.61 -11.67 2.35
C VAL A 43 -9.28 -11.41 3.08
N TRP A 44 -9.18 -10.32 3.85
CA TRP A 44 -8.01 -10.04 4.67
C TRP A 44 -7.80 -11.11 5.75
N LEU A 45 -8.84 -11.51 6.49
CA LEU A 45 -8.74 -12.57 7.50
C LEU A 45 -8.27 -13.89 6.90
N VAL A 46 -8.86 -14.32 5.78
CA VAL A 46 -8.48 -15.56 5.09
C VAL A 46 -7.02 -15.51 4.64
N THR A 47 -6.59 -14.39 4.05
CA THR A 47 -5.21 -14.24 3.55
C THR A 47 -4.19 -14.16 4.67
N VAL A 48 -4.45 -13.42 5.75
CA VAL A 48 -3.58 -13.37 6.92
C VAL A 48 -3.49 -14.72 7.61
N PHE A 49 -4.62 -15.42 7.78
CA PHE A 49 -4.64 -16.73 8.43
C PHE A 49 -3.86 -17.76 7.61
N ALA A 50 -4.11 -17.85 6.30
CA ALA A 50 -3.38 -18.74 5.41
C ALA A 50 -1.88 -18.41 5.35
N TYR A 51 -1.51 -17.13 5.43
CA TYR A 51 -0.12 -16.69 5.51
C TYR A 51 0.51 -17.11 6.84
N ALA A 52 -0.14 -16.83 7.97
CA ALA A 52 0.33 -17.16 9.31
C ALA A 52 0.54 -18.67 9.49
N GLN A 53 -0.42 -19.51 9.07
CA GLN A 53 -0.29 -20.97 9.14
C GLN A 53 0.94 -21.47 8.37
N ARG A 54 1.19 -20.93 7.18
CA ARG A 54 2.36 -21.30 6.38
C ARG A 54 3.67 -20.82 7.00
N MET A 55 3.68 -19.65 7.63
CA MET A 55 4.85 -19.12 8.34
C MET A 55 5.24 -20.00 9.52
N VAL A 56 4.25 -20.45 10.31
CA VAL A 56 4.46 -21.38 11.42
C VAL A 56 4.96 -22.73 10.90
N ALA A 57 4.35 -23.26 9.85
CA ALA A 57 4.71 -24.56 9.29
C ALA A 57 6.11 -24.62 8.64
N ARG A 58 6.65 -23.49 8.16
CA ARG A 58 7.93 -23.48 7.42
C ARG A 58 9.11 -22.92 8.21
N HIS A 59 8.90 -22.34 9.41
CA HIS A 59 9.92 -21.61 10.18
C HIS A 59 10.78 -20.62 9.36
N ALA A 60 10.31 -20.19 8.19
CA ALA A 60 11.08 -19.47 7.18
C ALA A 60 10.75 -17.96 7.12
N LEU A 61 10.14 -17.43 8.19
CA LEU A 61 9.70 -16.03 8.29
C LEU A 61 10.78 -15.05 7.85
N ARG A 62 11.99 -15.18 8.39
CA ARG A 62 13.10 -14.27 8.08
C ARG A 62 13.61 -14.41 6.65
N ALA A 63 13.58 -15.61 6.08
CA ALA A 63 14.03 -15.86 4.71
C ALA A 63 13.03 -15.32 3.67
N GLU A 64 11.73 -15.48 3.92
CA GLU A 64 10.67 -14.97 3.02
C GLU A 64 10.50 -13.45 3.17
N LEU A 65 10.71 -12.89 4.37
CA LEU A 65 10.74 -11.44 4.63
C LEU A 65 12.00 -10.75 4.07
N ALA A 66 13.14 -11.43 4.02
CA ALA A 66 14.37 -10.94 3.42
C ALA A 66 14.36 -11.01 1.88
N HIS A 67 13.36 -11.66 1.27
CA HIS A 67 13.19 -11.59 -0.18
C HIS A 67 12.82 -10.18 -0.59
N GLY A 68 13.77 -9.51 -1.26
CA GLY A 68 13.64 -8.12 -1.70
C GLY A 68 12.27 -7.82 -2.31
N VAL A 69 11.79 -8.64 -3.25
CA VAL A 69 10.54 -8.37 -3.99
C VAL A 69 9.26 -8.64 -3.20
N GLN A 70 9.23 -9.63 -2.30
CA GLN A 70 7.99 -10.06 -1.62
C GLN A 70 7.83 -9.46 -0.22
N GLY A 71 8.93 -9.14 0.45
CA GLY A 71 8.94 -8.52 1.79
C GLY A 71 8.05 -7.28 1.90
N PRO A 72 8.19 -6.26 1.03
CA PRO A 72 7.40 -5.02 1.14
C PRO A 72 5.89 -5.24 0.99
N PHE A 73 5.44 -6.25 0.24
CA PHE A 73 4.01 -6.56 0.14
C PHE A 73 3.43 -7.13 1.44
N VAL A 74 4.27 -7.66 2.34
CA VAL A 74 3.83 -8.07 3.69
C VAL A 74 3.37 -6.86 4.50
N SER A 75 3.88 -5.65 4.21
CA SER A 75 3.39 -4.43 4.87
C SER A 75 1.91 -4.15 4.61
N LEU A 76 1.36 -4.59 3.48
CA LEU A 76 -0.07 -4.45 3.18
C LEU A 76 -0.93 -5.23 4.19
N ALA A 77 -0.41 -6.32 4.76
CA ALA A 77 -1.10 -7.05 5.81
C ALA A 77 -1.27 -6.21 7.08
N ALA A 78 -0.38 -5.24 7.35
CA ALA A 78 -0.46 -4.29 8.47
C ALA A 78 -1.23 -3.01 8.13
N ILE A 79 -1.21 -2.58 6.86
CA ILE A 79 -1.91 -1.37 6.39
C ILE A 79 -3.43 -1.60 6.31
N VAL A 80 -3.88 -2.74 5.79
CA VAL A 80 -5.32 -3.05 5.68
C VAL A 80 -6.08 -3.03 7.02
N PRO A 81 -5.59 -3.62 8.13
CA PRO A 81 -6.29 -3.56 9.41
C PRO A 81 -6.35 -2.14 9.96
N MET A 82 -5.37 -1.28 9.67
CA MET A 82 -5.43 0.13 10.03
C MET A 82 -6.63 0.84 9.37
N LEU A 83 -6.91 0.53 8.10
CA LEU A 83 -8.08 1.04 7.37
C LEU A 83 -9.39 0.45 7.93
N LEU A 84 -9.41 -0.85 8.22
CA LEU A 84 -10.56 -1.51 8.85
C LEU A 84 -10.86 -0.93 10.24
N GLY A 85 -9.84 -0.56 11.01
CA GLY A 85 -9.98 0.07 12.32
C GLY A 85 -10.74 1.39 12.24
N VAL A 86 -10.45 2.22 11.24
CA VAL A 86 -11.18 3.48 10.99
C VAL A 86 -12.65 3.21 10.66
N ALA A 87 -12.92 2.26 9.75
CA ALA A 87 -14.29 1.90 9.39
C ALA A 87 -15.06 1.34 10.61
N LEU A 88 -14.40 0.54 11.43
CA LEU A 88 -14.99 -0.04 12.64
C LEU A 88 -15.23 1.01 13.73
N ALA A 89 -14.39 2.05 13.80
CA ALA A 89 -14.56 3.15 14.75
C ALA A 89 -15.86 3.94 14.54
N GLY A 90 -16.42 3.91 13.32
CA GLY A 90 -17.74 4.47 13.02
C GLY A 90 -18.90 3.75 13.72
N TYR A 91 -18.72 2.47 14.09
CA TYR A 91 -19.71 1.68 14.82
C TYR A 91 -19.36 1.56 16.31
N GLN A 92 -18.11 1.19 16.60
CA GLN A 92 -17.59 0.95 17.95
C GLN A 92 -16.19 1.55 18.06
N ARG A 93 -16.15 2.81 18.52
CA ARG A 93 -14.93 3.61 18.62
C ARG A 93 -13.76 2.94 19.36
N PRO A 94 -13.90 2.38 20.58
CA PRO A 94 -12.74 1.83 21.30
C PRO A 94 -12.14 0.59 20.61
N LEU A 95 -12.98 -0.23 19.98
CA LEU A 95 -12.51 -1.39 19.21
C LEU A 95 -11.78 -0.95 17.94
N GLY A 96 -12.33 0.03 17.21
CA GLY A 96 -11.70 0.58 16.01
C GLY A 96 -10.35 1.23 16.29
N GLU A 97 -10.25 2.02 17.37
CA GLU A 97 -9.00 2.64 17.81
C GLU A 97 -7.94 1.59 18.18
N GLY A 98 -8.32 0.53 18.89
CA GLY A 98 -7.39 -0.57 19.21
C GLY A 98 -6.81 -1.25 17.97
N VAL A 99 -7.66 -1.56 16.98
CA VAL A 99 -7.22 -2.17 15.71
C VAL A 99 -6.34 -1.20 14.92
N PHE A 100 -6.69 0.09 14.89
CA PHE A 100 -5.90 1.14 14.25
C PHE A 100 -4.49 1.24 14.85
N VAL A 101 -4.38 1.32 16.18
CA VAL A 101 -3.08 1.44 16.87
C VAL A 101 -2.22 0.20 16.62
N ALA A 102 -2.81 -1.00 16.64
CA ALA A 102 -2.09 -2.23 16.32
C ALA A 102 -1.54 -2.20 14.88
N GLY A 103 -2.36 -1.82 13.89
CA GLY A 103 -1.94 -1.67 12.50
C GLY A 103 -0.85 -0.60 12.32
N LEU A 104 -0.95 0.51 13.04
CA LEU A 104 0.02 1.60 13.03
C LEU A 104 1.39 1.13 13.54
N ILE A 105 1.43 0.48 14.71
CA ILE A 105 2.68 -0.03 15.31
C ILE A 105 3.34 -1.05 14.37
N LEU A 106 2.56 -1.97 13.80
CA LEU A 106 3.07 -2.95 12.85
C LEU A 106 3.64 -2.28 11.60
N THR A 107 2.95 -1.28 11.05
CA THR A 107 3.40 -0.56 9.84
C THR A 107 4.68 0.23 10.10
N VAL A 108 4.76 0.97 11.20
CA VAL A 108 5.94 1.75 11.58
C VAL A 108 7.11 0.84 11.93
N GLY A 109 6.87 -0.25 12.67
CA GLY A 109 7.89 -1.24 13.01
C GLY A 109 8.46 -1.89 11.74
N PHE A 110 7.60 -2.25 10.80
CA PHE A 110 8.02 -2.82 9.52
C PHE A 110 8.78 -1.83 8.64
N GLY A 111 8.33 -0.58 8.56
CA GLY A 111 9.04 0.50 7.84
C GLY A 111 10.42 0.78 8.43
N SER A 112 10.51 0.81 9.77
CA SER A 112 11.78 0.99 10.49
C SER A 112 12.73 -0.19 10.25
N TRP A 113 12.21 -1.42 10.27
CA TRP A 113 12.99 -2.62 9.97
C TRP A 113 13.58 -2.59 8.55
N ILE A 114 12.76 -2.26 7.53
CA ILE A 114 13.24 -2.13 6.15
C ILE A 114 14.30 -1.03 6.03
N THR A 115 14.10 0.11 6.70
CA THR A 115 15.06 1.21 6.70
C THR A 115 16.38 0.78 7.34
N ALA A 116 16.33 0.02 8.43
CA ALA A 116 17.53 -0.56 9.05
C ALA A 116 18.26 -1.51 8.10
N GLN A 117 17.53 -2.33 7.33
CA GLN A 117 18.13 -3.22 6.33
C GLN A 117 18.85 -2.45 5.22
N TRP A 118 18.37 -1.26 4.82
CA TRP A 118 19.06 -0.41 3.84
C TRP A 118 20.34 0.22 4.39
N ILE A 119 20.38 0.52 5.69
CA ILE A 119 21.56 1.11 6.34
C ILE A 119 22.62 0.04 6.60
N MET A 120 22.21 -1.17 6.97
CA MET A 120 23.13 -2.26 7.31
C MET A 120 23.66 -3.03 6.11
N ASN A 121 22.97 -2.99 4.96
CA ASN A 121 23.36 -3.73 3.76
C ASN A 121 23.56 -2.78 2.57
N ASP A 122 24.62 -3.00 1.80
CA ASP A 122 24.87 -2.27 0.55
C ASP A 122 23.86 -2.66 -0.53
N MET A 123 22.75 -1.94 -0.57
CA MET A 123 21.70 -2.08 -1.57
C MET A 123 22.12 -1.43 -2.88
N ARG A 124 22.47 -2.26 -3.87
CA ARG A 124 22.75 -1.80 -5.22
C ARG A 124 21.50 -1.21 -5.89
N LEU A 125 21.69 -0.21 -6.75
CA LEU A 125 20.61 0.56 -7.38
C LEU A 125 19.66 -0.31 -8.25
N ASP A 126 20.14 -1.44 -8.76
CA ASP A 126 19.35 -2.43 -9.52
C ASP A 126 18.32 -3.18 -8.67
N GLN A 127 18.52 -3.28 -7.36
CA GLN A 127 17.64 -3.98 -6.42
C GLN A 127 16.48 -3.11 -5.90
N TRP A 128 16.56 -1.79 -6.09
CA TRP A 128 15.53 -0.84 -5.66
C TRP A 128 14.25 -0.99 -6.47
N HIS A 129 13.23 -1.63 -5.92
CA HIS A 129 11.94 -1.77 -6.59
C HIS A 129 10.90 -0.77 -6.07
N PRO A 130 9.86 -0.50 -6.86
CA PRO A 130 8.72 0.33 -6.45
C PRO A 130 8.10 -0.05 -5.09
N GLY A 131 7.88 -1.35 -4.85
CA GLY A 131 7.22 -1.84 -3.63
C GLY A 131 7.81 -1.37 -2.29
N TYR A 132 9.06 -0.88 -2.25
CA TYR A 132 9.70 -0.37 -1.04
C TYR A 132 9.05 0.92 -0.51
N ALA A 133 8.34 1.64 -1.38
CA ALA A 133 7.58 2.82 -0.98
C ALA A 133 6.28 2.47 -0.22
N LEU A 134 5.75 1.25 -0.34
CA LEU A 134 4.49 0.85 0.30
C LEU A 134 4.52 0.99 1.84
N PRO A 135 5.45 0.37 2.58
CA PRO A 135 5.45 0.44 4.04
C PRO A 135 5.70 1.84 4.59
N THR A 136 6.56 2.61 3.94
CA THR A 136 7.02 3.92 4.44
C THR A 136 6.11 5.05 3.97
N VAL A 137 5.95 5.20 2.65
CA VAL A 137 5.14 6.25 2.05
C VAL A 137 3.65 5.97 2.23
N THR A 138 3.17 4.84 1.72
CA THR A 138 1.74 4.52 1.77
C THR A 138 1.28 4.28 3.20
N GLY A 139 2.08 3.54 3.99
CA GLY A 139 1.82 3.36 5.43
C GLY A 139 1.73 4.67 6.20
N GLY A 140 2.70 5.58 6.04
CA GLY A 140 2.71 6.87 6.72
C GLY A 140 1.57 7.80 6.32
N LEU A 141 1.29 7.93 5.03
CA LEU A 141 0.20 8.78 4.54
C LEU A 141 -1.18 8.25 4.96
N LEU A 142 -1.40 6.93 4.90
CA LEU A 142 -2.65 6.33 5.35
C LEU A 142 -2.83 6.45 6.86
N ALA A 143 -1.73 6.31 7.63
CA ALA A 143 -1.76 6.52 9.08
C ALA A 143 -2.14 7.97 9.42
N ALA A 144 -1.66 8.93 8.63
CA ALA A 144 -2.02 10.33 8.79
C ALA A 144 -3.51 10.59 8.53
N THR A 145 -4.06 10.04 7.44
CA THR A 145 -5.49 10.20 7.12
C THR A 145 -6.37 9.49 8.15
N ALA A 146 -5.98 8.28 8.58
CA ALA A 146 -6.72 7.50 9.55
C ALA A 146 -6.73 8.15 10.95
N SER A 147 -5.58 8.66 11.41
CA SER A 147 -5.50 9.41 12.67
C SER A 147 -6.29 10.73 12.62
N ALA A 148 -6.34 11.41 11.47
CA ALA A 148 -7.21 12.57 11.29
C ALA A 148 -8.69 12.21 11.45
N SER A 149 -9.15 11.10 10.84
CA SER A 149 -10.54 10.64 10.96
C SER A 149 -10.93 10.24 12.39
N LEU A 150 -9.97 9.75 13.18
CA LEU A 150 -10.18 9.40 14.60
C LEU A 150 -10.12 10.62 15.54
N GLY A 151 -9.72 11.78 15.05
CA GLY A 151 -9.59 13.03 15.82
C GLY A 151 -8.21 13.27 16.43
N HIS A 152 -7.22 12.42 16.17
CA HIS A 152 -5.85 12.56 16.67
C HIS A 152 -5.01 13.50 15.79
N ARG A 153 -5.21 14.81 15.95
CA ARG A 153 -4.58 15.84 15.11
C ARG A 153 -3.03 15.83 15.19
N THR A 154 -2.44 15.74 16.38
CA THR A 154 -0.98 15.73 16.54
C THR A 154 -0.34 14.53 15.85
N LEU A 155 -0.93 13.34 16.03
CA LEU A 155 -0.44 12.11 15.40
C LEU A 155 -0.52 12.21 13.87
N SER A 156 -1.62 12.79 13.37
CA SER A 156 -1.82 12.99 11.94
C SER A 156 -0.73 13.84 11.30
N TYR A 157 -0.35 14.97 11.92
CA TYR A 157 0.73 15.81 11.39
C TYR A 157 2.09 15.11 11.38
N VAL A 158 2.41 14.35 12.43
CA VAL A 158 3.67 13.60 12.50
C VAL A 158 3.73 12.52 11.41
N MET A 159 2.67 11.73 11.27
CA MET A 159 2.61 10.67 10.25
C MET A 159 2.57 11.23 8.84
N PHE A 160 1.92 12.39 8.63
CA PHE A 160 1.91 13.08 7.35
C PHE A 160 3.32 13.52 6.95
N GLY A 161 4.03 14.19 7.86
CA GLY A 161 5.41 14.60 7.65
C GLY A 161 6.32 13.41 7.35
N TYR A 162 6.18 12.32 8.10
CA TYR A 162 6.91 11.07 7.87
C TYR A 162 6.65 10.50 6.45
N GLY A 163 5.38 10.36 6.07
CA GLY A 163 5.00 9.81 4.76
C GLY A 163 5.50 10.67 3.60
N VAL A 164 5.37 12.00 3.69
CA VAL A 164 5.84 12.95 2.66
C VAL A 164 7.37 12.94 2.57
N LEU A 165 8.08 12.93 3.70
CA LEU A 165 9.54 12.91 3.72
C LEU A 165 10.07 11.60 3.11
N CYS A 166 9.50 10.46 3.50
CA CYS A 166 9.81 9.17 2.87
C CYS A 166 9.50 9.17 1.38
N TRP A 167 8.41 9.84 0.95
CA TRP A 167 8.06 9.93 -0.46
C TRP A 167 9.11 10.67 -1.28
N VAL A 168 9.58 11.81 -0.79
CA VAL A 168 10.63 12.59 -1.47
C VAL A 168 11.95 11.79 -1.52
N LEU A 169 12.35 11.18 -0.42
CA LEU A 169 13.60 10.39 -0.35
C LEU A 169 13.56 9.17 -1.27
N VAL A 170 12.57 8.29 -1.09
CA VAL A 170 12.45 7.04 -1.87
C VAL A 170 12.10 7.35 -3.32
N GLY A 171 11.23 8.33 -3.55
CA GLY A 171 10.85 8.79 -4.89
C GLY A 171 12.05 9.28 -5.69
N SER A 172 12.96 10.04 -5.07
CA SER A 172 14.19 10.51 -5.73
C SER A 172 15.10 9.36 -6.17
N ILE A 173 15.32 8.36 -5.30
CA ILE A 173 16.14 7.17 -5.61
C ILE A 173 15.51 6.35 -6.73
N LEU A 174 14.19 6.16 -6.69
CA LEU A 174 13.46 5.43 -7.71
C LEU A 174 13.49 6.15 -9.07
N LEU A 175 13.32 7.48 -9.08
CA LEU A 175 13.44 8.29 -10.29
C LEU A 175 14.85 8.20 -10.87
N LEU A 176 15.89 8.28 -10.02
CA LEU A 176 17.28 8.10 -10.44
C LEU A 176 17.49 6.72 -11.09
N ARG A 177 16.97 5.65 -10.48
CA ARG A 177 17.00 4.30 -11.06
C ARG A 177 16.28 4.25 -12.40
N LEU A 178 15.07 4.79 -12.49
CA LEU A 178 14.27 4.82 -13.71
C LEU A 178 15.01 5.51 -14.86
N VAL A 179 15.59 6.69 -14.61
CA VAL A 179 16.31 7.46 -15.64
C VAL A 179 17.61 6.77 -16.07
N THR A 180 18.36 6.19 -15.13
CA THR A 180 19.68 5.61 -15.41
C THR A 180 19.64 4.16 -15.91
N GLN A 181 18.65 3.37 -15.48
CA GLN A 181 18.55 1.94 -15.78
C GLN A 181 17.48 1.58 -16.83
N PHE A 182 16.73 2.55 -17.39
CA PHE A 182 15.76 2.31 -18.47
C PHE A 182 16.36 1.54 -19.66
N LYS A 183 17.67 1.70 -19.92
CA LYS A 183 18.38 1.06 -21.03
C LYS A 183 18.63 -0.44 -20.88
N ARG A 184 18.30 -1.08 -19.75
CA ARG A 184 18.54 -2.52 -19.51
C ARG A 184 17.27 -3.38 -19.40
N CYS A 185 16.10 -2.87 -19.79
CA CYS A 185 14.90 -3.70 -19.81
C CYS A 185 14.93 -4.61 -21.06
N PRO A 186 15.05 -5.94 -20.94
CA PRO A 186 14.93 -6.82 -22.09
C PRO A 186 13.52 -6.65 -22.70
N THR A 187 13.50 -6.54 -24.02
CA THR A 187 12.43 -6.12 -24.94
C THR A 187 11.07 -6.83 -24.80
N ARG A 188 10.90 -7.77 -23.86
CA ARG A 188 9.62 -8.47 -23.60
C ARG A 188 8.74 -7.83 -22.50
N CYS A 189 9.30 -7.05 -21.57
CA CYS A 189 8.50 -6.37 -20.53
C CYS A 189 8.07 -4.95 -20.92
N CYS A 190 8.76 -4.32 -21.88
CA CYS A 190 8.31 -3.09 -22.51
C CYS A 190 7.35 -3.42 -23.66
N ARG A 191 6.17 -3.96 -23.36
CA ARG A 191 5.03 -3.61 -24.21
C ARG A 191 4.80 -2.12 -23.92
N PRO A 192 4.91 -1.23 -24.93
CA PRO A 192 4.64 0.18 -24.69
C PRO A 192 3.25 0.26 -24.06
N TRP A 193 3.15 0.99 -22.95
CA TRP A 193 1.87 1.40 -22.41
C TRP A 193 0.97 1.78 -23.59
N PRO A 194 -0.22 1.18 -23.76
CA PRO A 194 -1.08 1.60 -24.84
C PRO A 194 -1.49 3.04 -24.50
N LEU A 195 -0.87 3.99 -25.19
CA LEU A 195 -1.18 5.43 -25.18
C LEU A 195 -2.67 5.73 -25.42
N SER A 196 -3.48 4.71 -25.76
CA SER A 196 -4.93 4.77 -25.78
C SER A 196 -5.58 5.00 -24.41
N LEU A 197 -4.95 4.60 -23.28
CA LEU A 197 -5.50 4.88 -21.94
C LEU A 197 -5.30 6.34 -21.50
N LEU A 198 -4.31 7.04 -22.06
CA LEU A 198 -4.07 8.46 -21.80
C LEU A 198 -5.10 9.36 -22.51
N ARG A 199 -5.80 8.85 -23.54
CA ARG A 199 -6.87 9.58 -24.24
C ARG A 199 -8.22 9.54 -23.52
N LEU A 200 -8.38 8.70 -22.49
CA LEU A 200 -9.59 8.66 -21.66
C LEU A 200 -9.53 9.60 -20.45
N SER A 201 -8.37 10.20 -20.18
CA SER A 201 -8.16 11.11 -19.05
C SER A 201 -8.17 12.60 -19.44
N SER A 202 -9.02 13.01 -20.39
CA SER A 202 -9.30 14.44 -20.58
C SER A 202 -10.14 14.96 -19.40
N PRO A 203 -9.68 15.99 -18.68
CA PRO A 203 -10.39 16.50 -17.51
C PRO A 203 -11.48 17.46 -18.00
N ALA A 204 -12.73 17.01 -17.95
CA ALA A 204 -13.89 17.88 -18.08
C ALA A 204 -14.80 17.68 -16.86
N MET A 205 -14.37 18.16 -15.70
CA MET A 205 -15.25 18.45 -14.56
C MET A 205 -14.72 19.69 -13.81
N PRO A 206 -15.49 20.79 -13.78
CA PRO A 206 -15.16 21.95 -12.97
C PRO A 206 -15.69 21.76 -11.54
N GLY A 207 -14.79 21.87 -10.55
CA GLY A 207 -15.18 22.13 -9.16
C GLY A 207 -14.87 21.00 -8.16
N SER A 208 -14.11 21.40 -7.14
CA SER A 208 -13.95 20.78 -5.81
C SER A 208 -12.99 19.58 -5.63
N ARG A 209 -11.81 19.90 -5.07
CA ARG A 209 -10.97 19.07 -4.17
C ARG A 209 -10.44 17.73 -4.73
N SER A 210 -9.70 17.80 -5.84
CA SER A 210 -9.13 16.65 -6.58
C SER A 210 -7.74 16.14 -6.14
N THR A 211 -7.32 16.30 -4.87
CA THR A 211 -6.00 15.77 -4.44
C THR A 211 -6.01 14.27 -4.15
N ALA A 212 -7.12 13.72 -3.64
CA ALA A 212 -7.22 12.28 -3.32
C ALA A 212 -7.33 11.39 -4.57
N ALA A 213 -8.09 11.81 -5.58
CA ALA A 213 -8.26 11.05 -6.82
C ALA A 213 -6.98 11.01 -7.66
N THR A 214 -6.20 12.11 -7.65
CA THR A 214 -4.92 12.20 -8.38
C THR A 214 -3.83 11.34 -7.74
N LEU A 215 -3.76 11.32 -6.40
CA LEU A 215 -2.87 10.41 -5.66
C LEU A 215 -3.26 8.95 -5.84
N MET A 216 -4.57 8.64 -5.87
CA MET A 216 -5.06 7.29 -6.13
C MET A 216 -4.80 6.85 -7.57
N PHE A 217 -4.88 7.76 -8.55
CA PHE A 217 -4.48 7.46 -9.94
C PHE A 217 -2.97 7.20 -10.07
N LEU A 218 -2.14 7.97 -9.35
CA LEU A 218 -0.69 7.74 -9.27
C LEU A 218 -0.35 6.41 -8.59
N LEU A 219 -1.13 5.99 -7.59
CA LEU A 219 -0.96 4.70 -6.89
C LEU A 219 -1.49 3.52 -7.72
N LEU A 220 -2.56 3.69 -8.50
CA LEU A 220 -3.10 2.67 -9.40
C LEU A 220 -2.22 2.47 -10.65
N ALA A 221 -1.67 3.54 -11.22
CA ALA A 221 -0.68 3.46 -12.31
C ALA A 221 0.60 2.71 -11.89
N TRP A 222 0.80 2.51 -10.60
CA TRP A 222 1.96 1.85 -10.01
C TRP A 222 1.73 0.38 -9.62
N ARG A 223 0.47 -0.07 -9.58
CA ARG A 223 0.08 -1.42 -9.16
C ARG A 223 0.29 -2.49 -10.24
N ASP A 224 0.40 -2.09 -11.51
CA ASP A 224 0.52 -3.01 -12.65
C ASP A 224 1.96 -3.30 -13.10
N THR A 225 2.93 -3.36 -12.17
CA THR A 225 4.25 -3.95 -12.47
C THR A 225 4.46 -5.29 -11.76
N PRO A 226 3.82 -6.39 -12.20
CA PRO A 226 4.27 -7.71 -11.83
C PRO A 226 5.55 -8.04 -12.62
N CYS A 227 6.71 -7.60 -12.15
CA CYS A 227 7.98 -8.16 -12.60
C CYS A 227 8.24 -9.48 -11.84
N SER A 228 7.55 -10.53 -12.25
CA SER A 228 7.81 -11.91 -11.82
C SER A 228 9.05 -12.47 -12.54
N TRP A 229 10.25 -11.94 -12.30
CA TRP A 229 11.48 -12.52 -12.85
C TRP A 229 12.68 -12.29 -11.93
N CYS A 230 12.88 -13.19 -10.97
CA CYS A 230 14.21 -13.70 -10.60
C CYS A 230 14.10 -14.97 -9.72
N SER A 231 13.47 -16.02 -10.26
CA SER A 231 13.59 -17.38 -9.71
C SER A 231 14.05 -18.33 -10.81
N SER A 232 15.18 -18.04 -11.45
CA SER A 232 15.98 -19.04 -12.19
C SER A 232 17.30 -18.42 -12.67
N SER A 233 18.31 -18.43 -11.81
CA SER A 233 19.70 -18.53 -12.28
C SER A 233 20.54 -19.30 -11.26
N SER A 234 20.13 -20.55 -11.03
CA SER A 234 21.06 -21.60 -10.62
C SER A 234 21.39 -22.42 -11.86
N ARG A 235 22.44 -21.99 -12.57
CA ARG A 235 23.41 -22.85 -13.27
C ARG A 235 24.46 -21.98 -13.94
#